data_AF-A0A958Y7T7-F1
#
_entry.id   AF-A0A958Y7T7-F1
#
_cell.length_a   1.000
_cell.length_b   1.000
_cell.length_c   1.000
_cell.angle_alpha   90.00
_cell.angle_beta   90.00
_cell.angle_gamma   90.00
#
_symmetry.space_group_name_H-M   'P 1'
#
loop_
_entity.id
_entity.type
_entity.pdbx_description
1 polymer ?
#
loop_
_entity_poly.entity_id
_entity_poly.type
_entity_poly.pdbx_seq_one_letter_code
_entity_poly.pdbx_strand_id
1 'polypeptide(L)' 'CPNWMRVLTRDTEDALTILNTPQTGGVNVIDLANLYSCSFIATQDLGKVYPDNSFEILGRFDSSDIRGCNLMVL' A
#
# COMPACT_ATOMS: atom_id res chain seq x y z
N CYS A 1 -14.48 6.73 -0.71
CA CYS A 1 -14.84 5.40 -0.18
C CYS A 1 -16.03 5.51 0.77
N PRO A 2 -16.88 4.48 0.94
CA PRO A 2 -17.94 4.48 1.95
C PRO A 2 -17.35 4.54 3.36
N ASN A 3 -18.14 4.95 4.35
CA ASN A 3 -17.65 5.22 5.72
C ASN A 3 -17.05 3.99 6.44
N TRP A 4 -17.32 2.77 5.97
CA TRP A 4 -16.81 1.51 6.51
C TRP A 4 -15.57 0.96 5.78
N MET A 5 -15.10 1.65 4.74
CA MET A 5 -13.93 1.26 3.96
C MET A 5 -12.87 2.36 3.97
N ARG A 6 -11.60 1.98 4.14
CA ARG A 6 -10.47 2.89 4.07
C ARG A 6 -9.28 2.24 3.39
N VAL A 7 -8.57 3.00 2.57
CA VAL A 7 -7.28 2.62 2.01
C VAL A 7 -6.19 3.41 2.72
N LEU A 8 -5.12 2.75 3.12
CA LEU A 8 -3.97 3.34 3.79
C LEU A 8 -2.69 2.93 3.04
N THR A 9 -1.67 3.78 3.09
CA THR A 9 -0.32 3.39 2.71
C THR A 9 0.50 3.09 3.96
N ARG A 10 1.29 2.01 3.91
CA ARG A 10 2.29 1.64 4.90
C ARG A 10 3.68 1.71 4.31
N ASP A 11 4.69 1.78 5.16
CA ASP A 11 6.08 1.65 4.74
C ASP A 11 6.30 0.31 4.00
N THR A 12 7.22 0.32 3.03
CA THR A 12 7.52 -0.85 2.20
C THR A 12 8.42 -1.86 2.93
N GLU A 13 9.26 -1.38 3.84
CA GLU A 13 10.21 -2.16 4.64
C GLU A 13 9.70 -2.45 6.06
N ASP A 14 8.74 -1.66 6.57
CA ASP A 14 8.09 -1.87 7.86
C ASP A 14 6.55 -1.94 7.77
N ALA A 15 6.00 -3.14 7.97
CA ALA A 15 4.57 -3.39 7.88
C ALA A 15 3.73 -2.67 8.96
N LEU A 16 4.33 -2.24 10.07
CA LEU A 16 3.62 -1.60 11.18
C LEU A 16 3.58 -0.07 11.07
N THR A 17 4.39 0.51 10.19
CA THR A 17 4.45 1.95 10.00
C THR A 17 3.43 2.40 8.95
N ILE A 18 2.40 3.13 9.37
CA ILE A 18 1.42 3.77 8.48
C ILE A 18 1.96 5.14 8.05
N LEU A 19 1.92 5.41 6.75
CA LEU A 19 2.43 6.66 6.18
C LEU A 19 1.35 7.74 6.18
N ASN A 20 1.77 8.98 6.45
CA ASN A 20 0.89 10.14 6.35
C ASN A 20 0.60 10.47 4.89
N THR A 21 -0.63 10.86 4.61
CA THR A 21 -1.07 11.28 3.27
C THR A 21 -0.52 12.67 2.90
N PRO A 22 -0.04 12.91 1.66
CA PRO A 22 0.12 11.97 0.56
C PRO A 22 1.53 11.37 0.51
N GLN A 23 1.66 10.08 0.82
CA GLN A 23 2.91 9.34 0.65
C GLN A 23 2.66 8.03 -0.06
N THR A 24 3.62 7.66 -0.91
CA THR A 24 3.64 6.39 -1.63
C THR A 24 4.11 5.28 -0.69
N GLY A 25 3.43 4.14 -0.72
CA GLY A 25 3.80 2.99 0.09
C GLY A 25 2.97 1.76 -0.25
N GLY A 26 3.15 0.69 0.52
CA GLY A 26 2.37 -0.52 0.36
C GLY A 26 0.89 -0.28 0.67
N VAL A 27 0.01 -0.81 -0.17
CA VAL A 27 -1.43 -0.55 -0.04
C VAL A 27 -2.07 -1.53 0.94
N ASN A 28 -2.70 -0.98 1.97
CA ASN A 28 -3.55 -1.71 2.90
C ASN A 28 -5.00 -1.29 2.68
N VAL A 29 -5.90 -2.28 2.59
CA VAL A 29 -7.35 -2.07 2.47
C VAL A 29 -8.03 -2.53 3.75
N ILE A 30 -8.80 -1.64 4.35
CA ILE A 30 -9.69 -1.91 5.47
C ILE A 30 -11.11 -1.86 4.94
N ASP A 31 -11.85 -2.96 5.04
CA ASP A 31 -13.27 -3.02 4.70
C ASP A 31 -14.04 -3.79 5.78
N LEU A 32 -14.73 -3.03 6.63
CA LEU A 32 -15.50 -3.60 7.74
C LEU A 32 -16.80 -4.29 7.29
N ALA A 33 -17.21 -4.13 6.02
CA ALA A 33 -18.34 -4.89 5.47
C ALA A 33 -17.99 -6.36 5.21
N ASN A 34 -16.70 -6.72 5.13
CA ASN A 34 -16.21 -8.08 4.95
C ASN A 34 -16.27 -8.93 6.24
N LEU A 35 -17.40 -8.89 6.95
CA LEU A 35 -17.61 -9.51 8.27
C LEU A 35 -17.34 -11.02 8.31
N TYR A 36 -17.70 -11.73 7.24
CA TYR A 36 -17.54 -13.18 7.13
C TYR A 36 -16.28 -13.58 6.35
N SER A 37 -15.38 -12.62 6.10
CA SER A 37 -14.13 -12.86 5.39
C SER A 37 -13.00 -11.97 5.97
N CYS A 38 -12.14 -11.41 5.11
CA CYS A 38 -10.98 -10.65 5.53
C CYS A 38 -11.25 -9.14 5.44
N SER A 39 -11.40 -8.49 6.59
CA SER A 39 -11.58 -7.03 6.67
C SER A 39 -10.29 -6.23 6.52
N PHE A 40 -9.12 -6.86 6.69
CA PHE A 40 -7.82 -6.20 6.68
C PHE A 40 -6.90 -6.90 5.68
N ILE A 41 -6.75 -6.30 4.51
CA ILE A 41 -5.96 -6.86 3.41
C ILE A 41 -4.70 -6.02 3.25
N ALA A 42 -3.55 -6.62 3.52
CA ALA A 42 -2.25 -6.06 3.12
C ALA A 42 -1.94 -6.58 1.71
N THR A 43 -1.98 -5.68 0.72
CA THR A 43 -1.70 -6.06 -0.67
C THR A 43 -0.20 -6.06 -0.94
N GLN A 44 0.16 -6.66 -2.07
CA GLN A 44 1.46 -6.48 -2.71
C GLN A 44 1.43 -5.39 -3.78
N ASP A 45 0.61 -4.35 -3.59
CA ASP A 45 0.59 -3.17 -4.45
C ASP A 45 1.31 -1.98 -3.80
N LEU A 46 2.04 -1.22 -4.61
CA LEU A 46 2.50 0.12 -4.30
C LEU A 46 1.43 1.11 -4.76
N GLY A 47 1.07 2.04 -3.90
CA GLY A 47 0.07 3.04 -4.21
C GLY A 47 0.26 4.32 -3.42
N LYS A 48 -0.58 5.30 -3.75
CA LYS A 48 -0.59 6.61 -3.10
C LYS A 48 -2.02 6.98 -2.73
N VAL A 49 -2.22 7.34 -1.47
CA VAL A 49 -3.49 7.89 -0.98
C VAL A 49 -3.40 9.41 -1.00
N TYR A 50 -4.50 10.07 -1.33
CA TYR A 50 -4.64 11.51 -1.45
C TYR A 50 -5.52 12.10 -0.32
N PRO A 51 -5.40 13.40 0.00
CA PRO A 51 -6.15 14.02 1.10
C PRO A 51 -7.69 13.94 0.97
N ASP A 52 -8.20 13.78 -0.24
CA ASP A 52 -9.62 13.58 -0.54
C ASP A 52 -10.07 12.11 -0.35
N ASN A 53 -9.19 11.24 0.15
CA ASN A 53 -9.35 9.79 0.28
C ASN A 53 -9.48 9.03 -1.04
N SER A 54 -9.17 9.66 -2.17
CA SER A 54 -8.88 8.93 -3.40
C SER A 54 -7.51 8.24 -3.28
N PHE A 55 -7.28 7.24 -4.12
CA PHE A 55 -6.00 6.56 -4.17
C PHE A 55 -5.73 6.05 -5.59
N GLU A 56 -4.46 5.84 -5.90
CA GLU A 56 -4.03 5.21 -7.14
C GLU A 56 -3.06 4.07 -6.85
N ILE A 57 -3.06 3.08 -7.75
CA ILE A 57 -2.09 1.99 -7.75
C ILE A 57 -0.97 2.37 -8.73
N LEU A 58 0.25 2.40 -8.24
CA LEU A 58 1.45 2.76 -9.00
C LEU A 58 2.16 1.54 -9.59
N GLY A 59 1.96 0.36 -9.00
CA GLY A 59 2.55 -0.90 -9.45
C GLY A 59 2.46 -1.99 -8.39
N ARG A 60 3.08 -3.14 -8.67
CA ARG A 60 3.27 -4.24 -7.71
C ARG A 60 4.66 -4.13 -7.06
N PHE A 61 4.85 -4.65 -5.84
CA PHE A 61 6.20 -4.86 -5.30
C PHE A 61 7.05 -5.72 -6.24
N ASP A 62 6.40 -6.69 -6.91
CA ASP A 62 7.06 -7.75 -7.65
C ASP A 62 6.87 -7.48 -9.15
N SER A 63 7.81 -6.76 -9.80
CA SER A 63 8.17 -7.01 -11.22
C SER A 63 9.22 -6.08 -11.86
N SER A 64 9.79 -5.06 -11.21
CA SER A 64 10.94 -4.34 -11.81
C SER A 64 11.55 -3.29 -10.85
N ASP A 65 12.50 -3.67 -9.98
CA ASP A 65 13.57 -2.76 -9.50
C ASP A 65 14.62 -3.40 -8.55
N ILE A 66 14.64 -4.72 -8.34
CA ILE A 66 15.85 -5.42 -7.84
C ILE A 66 16.86 -5.71 -8.98
N ARG A 67 16.50 -5.50 -10.25
CA ARG A 67 17.39 -5.79 -11.40
C ARG A 67 17.47 -4.64 -12.41
N GLY A 68 17.97 -3.50 -11.96
CA GLY A 68 18.27 -2.35 -12.82
C GLY A 68 19.43 -1.49 -12.31
N CYS A 69 20.65 -2.04 -12.27
CA CYS A 69 21.93 -1.35 -12.09
C CYS A 69 22.07 -0.36 -10.91
N ASN A 70 22.70 -0.81 -9.82
CA ASN A 70 24.06 -0.34 -9.56
C ASN A 70 24.92 -1.43 -8.93
N LEU A 71 26.16 -1.44 -9.41
CA LEU A 71 27.25 -2.33 -9.05
C LEU A 71 27.56 -2.30 -7.53
N MET A 72 28.11 -3.42 -7.06
CA MET A 72 28.83 -3.63 -5.79
C MET A 72 27.96 -3.96 -4.57
N VAL A 73 27.58 -5.23 -4.48
CA VAL A 73 27.47 -5.91 -3.18
C VAL A 73 28.86 -6.48 -2.91
N LEU A 74 29.42 -6.16 -1.74
CA LEU A 74 30.74 -6.62 -1.28
C LEU A 74 30.80 -8.14 -1.14
#